data_AF-A0A6I6A2C0-F1
#
_entry.id   AF-A0A6I6A2C0-F1
#
_cell.length_a   1.000
_cell.length_b   1.000
_cell.length_c   1.000
_cell.angle_alpha   90.00
_cell.angle_beta   90.00
_cell.angle_gamma   90.00
#
_symmetry.space_group_name_H-M   'P 1'
#
loop_
_entity.id
_entity.type
_entity.pdbx_description
1 polymer ?
#
loop_
_entity_poly.entity_id
_entity_poly.type
_entity_poly.pdbx_seq_one_letter_code
_entity_poly.pdbx_strand_id
1 'polypeptide(L)'
;MRVRRAHDVPPGRLVRSGRARRRREPAGRAVRGRGRRAHHGPPAPAPPTAPTDPPVEAPGGPAGPSAPAPPGSGTTPAPGGAAPPSAAPPAPASPGVVAPPPAVPAGACTARYELLTSWPGGYQAQVTVTATTAGVHGWLVQWTAVPGLGINERWGADIGTDGGTVSAENLSWNGSVANGQSVVFGFTGSAEGDAARTVPQLRCTQTR
;
A
#
# COMPACT_ATOMS: atom_id res chain seq x y z
N MET A 1 57.75 -28.27 48.08
CA MET A 1 57.14 -29.12 47.03
C MET A 1 58.19 -29.41 45.95
N ARG A 2 58.08 -30.59 45.33
CA ARG A 2 59.06 -31.34 44.53
C ARG A 2 59.66 -30.55 43.35
N VAL A 3 61.00 -30.46 43.23
CA VAL A 3 61.96 -31.33 42.48
C VAL A 3 61.97 -31.06 40.95
N ARG A 4 63.07 -30.40 40.50
CA ARG A 4 64.02 -30.73 39.38
C ARG A 4 63.44 -31.53 38.19
N ARG A 5 63.66 -31.23 36.91
CA ARG A 5 64.87 -31.05 36.05
C ARG A 5 64.29 -30.88 34.63
N ALA A 6 64.72 -29.94 33.79
CA ALA A 6 65.91 -29.97 32.94
C ALA A 6 65.92 -31.08 31.86
N HIS A 7 66.02 -30.61 30.60
CA HIS A 7 66.54 -31.24 29.38
C HIS A 7 65.83 -32.49 28.82
N ASP A 8 65.37 -32.42 27.57
CA ASP A 8 66.04 -33.09 26.42
C ASP A 8 65.42 -32.66 25.06
N VAL A 9 66.14 -32.91 23.97
CA VAL A 9 65.98 -32.35 22.61
C VAL A 9 65.41 -33.49 21.67
N PRO A 10 65.53 -33.52 20.33
CA PRO A 10 64.45 -33.64 19.32
C PRO A 10 64.53 -35.00 18.53
N PRO A 11 64.41 -35.09 17.18
CA PRO A 11 63.38 -34.74 16.18
C PRO A 11 62.79 -36.01 15.47
N GLY A 12 61.81 -35.89 14.56
CA GLY A 12 61.46 -37.05 13.71
C GLY A 12 60.32 -36.91 12.71
N ARG A 13 60.67 -36.74 11.43
CA ARG A 13 59.82 -36.94 10.23
C ARG A 13 59.26 -38.36 10.17
N LEU A 14 58.03 -38.54 9.66
CA LEU A 14 57.77 -39.62 8.69
C LEU A 14 56.52 -39.36 7.84
N VAL A 15 56.76 -39.25 6.53
CA VAL A 15 55.82 -39.36 5.41
C VAL A 15 55.22 -40.77 5.38
N ARG A 16 53.90 -40.90 5.20
CA ARG A 16 53.33 -42.09 4.55
C ARG A 16 52.12 -41.73 3.66
N SER A 17 52.36 -41.94 2.38
CA SER A 17 51.47 -41.86 1.23
C SER A 17 50.31 -42.85 1.32
N GLY A 18 49.08 -42.39 1.07
CA GLY A 18 47.91 -43.23 0.79
C GLY A 18 47.36 -42.93 -0.60
N ARG A 19 47.74 -43.73 -1.61
CA ARG A 19 47.15 -43.68 -2.96
C ARG A 19 45.89 -44.54 -3.02
N ALA A 20 44.98 -44.06 -3.88
CA ALA A 20 43.97 -44.80 -4.64
C ALA A 20 42.62 -45.11 -3.97
N ARG A 21 41.57 -44.41 -4.42
CA ARG A 21 40.48 -45.07 -5.14
C ARG A 21 40.05 -44.26 -6.37
N ARG A 22 40.26 -44.87 -7.54
CA ARG A 22 39.63 -44.48 -8.79
C ARG A 22 38.12 -44.58 -8.63
N ARG A 23 37.36 -43.53 -8.96
CA ARG A 23 35.98 -43.69 -9.42
C ARG A 23 35.92 -43.23 -10.86
N ARG A 24 35.56 -44.19 -11.71
CA ARG A 24 35.25 -44.04 -13.13
C ARG A 24 34.01 -43.17 -13.27
N GLU A 25 34.10 -42.17 -14.13
CA GLU A 25 32.97 -41.72 -14.94
C GLU A 25 32.74 -42.76 -16.05
N PRO A 26 31.48 -42.98 -16.47
CA PRO A 26 31.13 -42.47 -17.79
C PRO A 26 29.71 -41.90 -17.92
N ALA A 27 29.65 -40.78 -18.66
CA ALA A 27 28.73 -40.39 -19.71
C ALA A 27 27.33 -41.05 -19.81
N GLY A 28 26.31 -40.18 -19.93
CA GLY A 28 25.31 -40.37 -20.99
C GLY A 28 23.83 -40.31 -20.57
N ARG A 29 23.22 -39.15 -20.83
CA ARG A 29 21.92 -39.01 -21.51
C ARG A 29 20.65 -39.41 -20.76
N ALA A 30 19.95 -38.40 -20.25
CA ALA A 30 18.51 -38.23 -20.46
C ALA A 30 18.08 -36.76 -20.21
N VAL A 31 18.24 -35.90 -21.22
CA VAL A 31 17.40 -34.68 -21.33
C VAL A 31 16.07 -35.14 -21.90
N ARG A 32 15.07 -35.32 -21.03
CA ARG A 32 13.67 -35.45 -21.42
C ARG A 32 12.82 -34.57 -20.53
N GLY A 33 11.90 -33.84 -21.15
CA GLY A 33 10.70 -33.36 -20.50
C GLY A 33 10.70 -31.86 -20.22
N ARG A 34 10.40 -31.08 -21.25
CA ARG A 34 9.63 -29.85 -21.09
C ARG A 34 8.39 -30.18 -20.25
N GLY A 35 8.37 -29.72 -19.01
CA GLY A 35 7.17 -29.57 -18.22
C GLY A 35 7.18 -28.17 -17.67
N ARG A 36 6.77 -27.18 -18.48
CA ARG A 36 6.28 -25.92 -17.93
C ARG A 36 5.05 -26.27 -17.10
N ARG A 37 5.25 -26.63 -15.82
CA ARG A 37 4.20 -26.38 -14.84
C ARG A 37 4.06 -24.87 -14.86
N ALA A 38 3.02 -24.40 -15.53
CA ALA A 38 2.41 -23.15 -15.12
C ALA A 38 2.14 -23.34 -13.63
N HIS A 39 3.01 -22.79 -12.79
CA HIS A 39 2.73 -22.57 -11.39
C HIS A 39 1.58 -21.57 -11.41
N HIS A 40 0.36 -22.07 -11.60
CA HIS A 40 -0.82 -21.40 -11.13
C HIS A 40 -0.60 -21.36 -9.63
N GLY A 41 -0.05 -20.25 -9.15
CA GLY A 41 -0.21 -19.89 -7.75
C GLY A 41 -1.69 -20.00 -7.41
N PRO A 42 -2.03 -20.25 -6.13
CA PRO A 42 -3.43 -20.24 -5.73
C PRO A 42 -4.08 -18.95 -6.25
N PRO A 43 -5.30 -19.02 -6.80
CA PRO A 43 -5.98 -17.82 -7.27
C PRO A 43 -5.99 -16.80 -6.12
N ALA A 44 -5.76 -15.53 -6.44
CA ALA A 44 -5.92 -14.45 -5.48
C ALA A 44 -7.25 -14.65 -4.72
N PRO A 45 -7.28 -14.50 -3.38
CA PRO A 45 -8.54 -14.53 -2.67
C PRO A 45 -9.44 -13.46 -3.27
N ALA A 46 -10.66 -13.85 -3.67
CA ALA A 46 -11.65 -12.92 -4.19
C ALA A 46 -11.87 -11.79 -3.16
N PRO A 47 -12.09 -10.54 -3.61
CA PRO A 47 -12.41 -9.46 -2.69
C PRO A 47 -13.62 -9.85 -1.83
N PRO A 48 -13.67 -9.48 -0.54
CA PRO A 48 -14.90 -9.65 0.23
C PRO A 48 -16.02 -8.91 -0.50
N THR A 49 -17.09 -9.63 -0.84
CA THR A 49 -18.31 -9.06 -1.39
C THR A 49 -18.79 -7.95 -0.45
N ALA A 50 -18.89 -6.74 -1.01
CA ALA A 50 -19.55 -5.62 -0.33
C ALA A 50 -20.92 -6.06 0.19
N PRO A 51 -21.41 -5.52 1.33
CA PRO A 51 -22.80 -5.74 1.72
C PRO A 51 -23.71 -5.23 0.62
N THR A 52 -24.56 -6.11 0.08
CA THR A 52 -25.62 -5.75 -0.85
C THR A 52 -26.61 -4.86 -0.12
N ASP A 53 -26.57 -3.56 -0.40
CA ASP A 53 -27.60 -2.61 0.01
C ASP A 53 -28.96 -3.04 -0.59
N PRO A 54 -30.06 -3.06 0.17
CA PRO A 54 -31.38 -3.30 -0.39
C PRO A 54 -31.78 -2.15 -1.33
N PRO A 55 -32.52 -2.42 -2.43
CA PRO A 55 -32.91 -1.38 -3.37
C PRO A 55 -33.89 -0.40 -2.70
N VAL A 56 -33.57 0.89 -2.74
CA VAL A 56 -34.55 1.96 -2.47
C VAL A 56 -35.52 2.03 -3.64
N GLU A 57 -36.76 1.59 -3.39
CA GLU A 57 -37.86 1.62 -4.33
C GLU A 57 -38.36 3.06 -4.48
N ALA A 58 -38.26 3.64 -5.68
CA ALA A 58 -38.82 4.94 -6.02
C ALA A 58 -40.19 4.76 -6.69
N PRO A 59 -41.29 5.32 -6.16
CA PRO A 59 -42.57 5.26 -6.85
C PRO A 59 -42.75 6.42 -7.85
N GLY A 60 -42.81 6.05 -9.13
CA GLY A 60 -43.87 6.40 -10.07
C GLY A 60 -44.14 7.89 -10.37
N GLY A 61 -43.68 8.35 -11.54
CA GLY A 61 -44.34 9.45 -12.25
C GLY A 61 -45.47 8.94 -13.16
N PRO A 62 -46.46 9.79 -13.47
CA PRO A 62 -47.22 9.67 -14.71
C PRO A 62 -47.05 10.88 -15.63
N ALA A 63 -47.31 10.63 -16.91
CA ALA A 63 -47.04 11.47 -18.07
C ALA A 63 -48.17 12.45 -18.46
N GLY A 64 -47.77 13.57 -19.10
CA GLY A 64 -48.46 14.29 -20.19
C GLY A 64 -49.33 15.51 -19.81
N PRO A 65 -49.76 16.37 -20.77
CA PRO A 65 -49.20 16.72 -22.10
C PRO A 65 -49.20 18.25 -22.44
N SER A 66 -48.52 18.59 -23.56
CA SER A 66 -48.76 19.68 -24.55
C SER A 66 -48.93 21.18 -24.18
N ALA A 67 -48.20 22.02 -24.94
CA ALA A 67 -48.18 23.49 -24.96
C ALA A 67 -49.44 24.17 -25.56
N PRO A 68 -49.57 25.52 -25.43
CA PRO A 68 -49.36 26.36 -26.63
C PRO A 68 -48.67 27.75 -26.45
N ALA A 69 -47.91 28.11 -27.50
CA ALA A 69 -47.47 29.40 -28.10
C ALA A 69 -47.29 30.74 -27.30
N PRO A 70 -46.24 31.53 -27.61
CA PRO A 70 -46.13 32.96 -27.24
C PRO A 70 -46.58 33.93 -28.37
N PRO A 71 -47.08 35.14 -28.07
CA PRO A 71 -47.15 36.22 -29.05
C PRO A 71 -45.84 37.03 -29.04
N GLY A 72 -45.43 37.48 -30.23
CA GLY A 72 -44.12 38.07 -30.48
C GLY A 72 -44.05 39.61 -30.58
N SER A 73 -42.89 40.00 -31.11
CA SER A 73 -42.55 41.24 -31.82
C SER A 73 -42.17 42.48 -31.01
N GLY A 74 -40.92 42.91 -31.20
CA GLY A 74 -40.40 44.22 -30.82
C GLY A 74 -38.99 44.43 -31.35
N THR A 75 -38.88 44.92 -32.59
CA THR A 75 -37.68 45.35 -33.33
C THR A 75 -37.01 46.59 -32.75
N THR A 76 -35.68 46.76 -32.90
CA THR A 76 -34.95 47.98 -33.34
C THR A 76 -33.41 47.77 -33.36
N PRO A 77 -32.65 48.22 -34.40
CA PRO A 77 -31.20 47.99 -34.55
C PRO A 77 -30.27 49.18 -34.14
N ALA A 78 -29.08 48.83 -33.60
CA ALA A 78 -27.68 49.37 -33.68
C ALA A 78 -27.38 50.91 -33.80
N PRO A 79 -26.12 51.42 -33.69
CA PRO A 79 -24.80 50.83 -33.34
C PRO A 79 -23.99 51.65 -32.28
N GLY A 80 -22.80 51.19 -31.86
CA GLY A 80 -21.83 52.07 -31.17
C GLY A 80 -20.75 51.32 -30.39
N GLY A 81 -19.52 51.29 -30.91
CA GLY A 81 -18.43 50.46 -30.40
C GLY A 81 -17.70 50.97 -29.16
N ALA A 82 -16.98 50.04 -28.53
CA ALA A 82 -15.66 50.23 -27.90
C ALA A 82 -15.15 48.84 -27.48
N ALA A 83 -14.06 48.38 -28.09
CA ALA A 83 -13.36 47.17 -27.66
C ALA A 83 -12.54 47.46 -26.38
N PRO A 84 -12.62 46.63 -25.31
CA PRO A 84 -11.63 46.64 -24.24
C PRO A 84 -10.41 45.76 -24.60
N PRO A 85 -9.23 46.04 -24.04
CA PRO A 85 -7.95 45.51 -24.51
C PRO A 85 -7.72 44.03 -24.18
N SER A 86 -6.87 43.42 -25.01
CA SER A 86 -6.34 42.06 -24.90
C SER A 86 -5.81 41.78 -23.48
N ALA A 87 -6.42 40.82 -22.78
CA ALA A 87 -5.92 40.33 -21.50
C ALA A 87 -4.60 39.56 -21.72
N ALA A 88 -3.57 39.92 -20.94
CA ALA A 88 -2.30 39.20 -20.88
C ALA A 88 -2.50 37.75 -20.36
N PRO A 89 -1.68 36.78 -20.77
CA PRO A 89 -1.78 35.42 -20.27
C PRO A 89 -1.49 35.38 -18.76
N PRO A 90 -2.19 34.54 -17.98
CA PRO A 90 -1.88 34.34 -16.57
C PRO A 90 -0.48 33.74 -16.44
N ALA A 91 0.34 34.29 -15.54
CA ALA A 91 1.61 33.71 -15.15
C ALA A 91 1.39 32.28 -14.60
N PRO A 92 2.32 31.34 -14.81
CA PRO A 92 2.21 30.01 -14.22
C PRO A 92 2.20 30.13 -12.69
N ALA A 93 1.12 29.67 -12.07
CA ALA A 93 1.06 29.48 -10.63
C ALA A 93 2.17 28.49 -10.24
N SER A 94 3.08 28.91 -9.36
CA SER A 94 4.06 28.01 -8.76
C SER A 94 3.31 26.85 -8.08
N PRO A 95 3.81 25.60 -8.16
CA PRO A 95 3.25 24.52 -7.36
C PRO A 95 3.41 24.89 -5.89
N GLY A 96 2.30 25.25 -5.25
CA GLY A 96 2.24 25.49 -3.83
C GLY A 96 2.64 24.22 -3.10
N VAL A 97 3.64 24.32 -2.23
CA VAL A 97 3.91 23.29 -1.22
C VAL A 97 2.65 23.22 -0.35
N VAL A 98 1.85 22.15 -0.52
CA VAL A 98 0.75 21.85 0.39
C VAL A 98 1.40 21.51 1.73
N ALA A 99 1.37 22.47 2.66
CA ALA A 99 1.79 22.23 4.02
C ALA A 99 0.92 21.08 4.59
N PRO A 100 1.53 20.05 5.21
CA PRO A 100 0.76 18.99 5.83
C PRO A 100 -0.20 19.62 6.87
N PRO A 101 -1.45 19.14 6.96
CA PRO A 101 -2.40 19.68 7.93
C PRO A 101 -1.83 19.55 9.35
N PRO A 102 -2.11 20.52 10.23
CA PRO A 102 -1.59 20.50 11.60
C PRO A 102 -2.06 19.23 12.33
N ALA A 103 -1.13 18.48 12.90
CA ALA A 103 -1.41 17.25 13.63
C ALA A 103 -2.36 17.52 14.82
N VAL A 104 -3.55 16.93 14.75
CA VAL A 104 -4.55 16.85 15.83
C VAL A 104 -4.04 15.85 16.89
N PRO A 105 -4.42 15.97 18.19
CA PRO A 105 -3.72 15.29 19.28
C PRO A 105 -3.48 13.82 19.01
N ALA A 106 -2.23 13.39 19.24
CA ALA A 106 -1.89 11.98 19.31
C ALA A 106 -2.80 11.34 20.37
N GLY A 107 -3.75 10.52 19.92
CA GLY A 107 -4.67 9.85 20.84
C GLY A 107 -6.11 9.68 20.36
N ALA A 108 -6.55 10.28 19.24
CA ALA A 108 -7.92 10.10 18.72
C ALA A 108 -8.18 8.69 18.13
N CYS A 109 -7.13 8.03 17.67
CA CYS A 109 -7.18 6.68 17.14
C CYS A 109 -5.88 5.92 17.43
N THR A 110 -5.96 4.59 17.36
CA THR A 110 -4.82 3.69 17.34
C THR A 110 -4.83 2.88 16.04
N ALA A 111 -3.67 2.42 15.59
CA ALA A 111 -3.56 1.59 14.39
C ALA A 111 -2.69 0.37 14.67
N ARG A 112 -3.11 -0.80 14.17
CA ARG A 112 -2.39 -2.06 14.33
C ARG A 112 -2.14 -2.70 12.97
N TYR A 113 -0.88 -2.99 12.68
CA TYR A 113 -0.46 -3.74 11.49
C TYR A 113 -0.55 -5.25 11.72
N GLU A 114 -1.00 -5.97 10.72
CA GLU A 114 -1.01 -7.42 10.68
C GLU A 114 -0.54 -7.93 9.31
N LEU A 115 0.52 -8.74 9.31
CA LEU A 115 0.93 -9.50 8.13
C LEU A 115 0.00 -10.72 8.00
N LEU A 116 -0.85 -10.72 6.98
CA LEU A 116 -1.78 -11.82 6.75
C LEU A 116 -1.10 -13.02 6.10
N THR A 117 -0.32 -12.78 5.05
CA THR A 117 0.41 -13.82 4.34
C THR A 117 1.61 -13.22 3.60
N SER A 118 2.59 -14.07 3.29
CA SER A 118 3.76 -13.70 2.49
C SER A 118 4.17 -14.86 1.59
N TRP A 119 4.74 -14.53 0.44
CA TRP A 119 5.23 -15.47 -0.56
C TRP A 119 6.54 -14.95 -1.17
N PRO A 120 7.28 -15.77 -1.94
CA PRO A 120 8.49 -15.29 -2.58
C PRO A 120 8.22 -14.09 -3.48
N GLY A 121 8.79 -12.93 -3.12
CA GLY A 121 8.63 -11.68 -3.86
C GLY A 121 7.43 -10.82 -3.47
N GLY A 122 6.58 -11.22 -2.52
CA GLY A 122 5.43 -10.41 -2.15
C GLY A 122 4.73 -10.76 -0.83
N TYR A 123 3.77 -9.92 -0.45
CA TYR A 123 3.05 -10.03 0.80
C TYR A 123 1.65 -9.41 0.73
N GLN A 124 0.83 -9.78 1.69
CA GLN A 124 -0.45 -9.14 1.97
C GLN A 124 -0.53 -8.77 3.44
N ALA A 125 -0.95 -7.53 3.71
CA ALA A 125 -1.11 -7.02 5.05
C ALA A 125 -2.42 -6.24 5.19
N GLN A 126 -2.86 -6.12 6.44
CA GLN A 126 -3.98 -5.27 6.82
C GLN A 126 -3.61 -4.39 8.01
N VAL A 127 -4.33 -3.28 8.14
CA VAL A 127 -4.22 -2.36 9.25
C VAL A 127 -5.61 -2.12 9.83
N THR A 128 -5.75 -2.34 11.13
CA THR A 128 -6.97 -2.01 11.87
C THR A 128 -6.78 -0.67 12.55
N VAL A 129 -7.65 0.28 12.23
CA VAL A 129 -7.72 1.60 12.87
C VAL A 129 -8.86 1.57 13.87
N THR A 130 -8.58 1.83 15.14
CA THR A 130 -9.56 1.85 16.23
C THR A 130 -9.70 3.28 16.76
N ALA A 131 -10.92 3.79 16.79
CA ALA A 131 -11.19 5.10 17.37
C ALA A 131 -11.24 5.00 18.91
N THR A 132 -10.72 6.02 19.59
CA THR A 132 -10.69 6.07 21.05
C THR A 132 -11.71 7.09 21.57
N THR A 133 -11.48 7.64 22.77
CA THR A 133 -12.29 8.59 23.56
C THR A 133 -13.50 9.23 22.86
N ALA A 134 -13.31 10.06 21.83
CA ALA A 134 -14.38 10.83 21.21
C ALA A 134 -14.90 10.26 19.88
N GLY A 135 -14.37 9.12 19.41
CA GLY A 135 -14.45 8.74 18.01
C GLY A 135 -13.46 9.55 17.16
N VAL A 136 -13.44 9.28 15.86
CA VAL A 136 -12.62 9.99 14.89
C VAL A 136 -13.45 10.34 13.65
N HIS A 137 -13.28 11.55 13.15
CA HIS A 137 -13.87 12.07 11.92
C HIS A 137 -12.75 12.43 10.97
N GLY A 138 -12.35 11.47 10.16
CA GLY A 138 -11.16 11.53 9.32
C GLY A 138 -9.94 11.00 10.05
N TRP A 139 -9.26 10.03 9.45
CA TRP A 139 -8.06 9.41 10.04
C TRP A 139 -6.93 9.34 9.02
N LEU A 140 -5.72 9.50 9.54
CA LEU A 140 -4.46 9.37 8.82
C LEU A 140 -3.55 8.45 9.64
N VAL A 141 -3.09 7.38 9.01
CA VAL A 141 -2.12 6.45 9.55
C VAL A 141 -0.78 6.64 8.85
N GLN A 142 0.28 6.84 9.61
CA GLN A 142 1.63 7.05 9.09
C GLN A 142 2.62 6.06 9.67
N TRP A 143 3.57 5.63 8.84
CA TRP A 143 4.70 4.81 9.27
C TRP A 143 5.92 5.00 8.37
N THR A 144 7.08 4.61 8.86
CA THR A 144 8.30 4.59 8.05
C THR A 144 8.28 3.39 7.11
N ALA A 145 8.57 3.63 5.83
CA ALA A 145 8.71 2.57 4.84
C ALA A 145 9.82 1.60 5.27
N VAL A 146 9.53 0.30 5.19
CA VAL A 146 10.51 -0.74 5.50
C VAL A 146 11.34 -0.99 4.23
N PRO A 147 12.68 -0.92 4.29
CA PRO A 147 13.52 -1.25 3.15
C PRO A 147 13.22 -2.66 2.62
N GLY A 148 13.11 -2.79 1.29
CA GLY A 148 12.75 -4.05 0.63
C GLY A 148 11.24 -4.35 0.61
N LEU A 149 10.38 -3.47 1.14
CA LEU A 149 8.93 -3.53 0.92
C LEU A 149 8.46 -2.45 -0.07
N GLY A 150 7.56 -2.83 -0.96
CA GLY A 150 6.80 -1.92 -1.82
C GLY A 150 5.31 -2.20 -1.73
N ILE A 151 4.48 -1.18 -1.94
CA ILE A 151 3.01 -1.31 -1.98
C ILE A 151 2.56 -1.27 -3.44
N ASN A 152 1.77 -2.25 -3.87
CA ASN A 152 1.34 -2.42 -5.25
C ASN A 152 -0.17 -2.18 -5.42
N GLU A 153 -0.99 -2.82 -4.58
CA GLU A 153 -2.44 -2.66 -4.59
C GLU A 153 -2.93 -2.34 -3.18
N ARG A 154 -4.00 -1.55 -3.07
CA ARG A 154 -4.57 -1.12 -1.78
C ARG A 154 -6.08 -1.08 -1.85
N TRP A 155 -6.73 -1.21 -0.71
CA TRP A 155 -8.18 -1.06 -0.55
C TRP A 155 -8.50 -0.49 0.83
N GLY A 156 -9.65 0.18 0.94
CA GLY A 156 -10.12 0.75 2.22
C GLY A 156 -9.37 2.01 2.69
N ALA A 157 -8.35 2.46 1.96
CA ALA A 157 -7.60 3.68 2.23
C ALA A 157 -6.99 4.22 0.93
N ASP A 158 -6.71 5.52 0.88
CA ASP A 158 -5.72 6.05 -0.07
C ASP A 158 -4.33 5.98 0.56
N ILE A 159 -3.37 5.36 -0.12
CA ILE A 159 -2.02 5.13 0.42
C ILE A 159 -0.99 5.74 -0.52
N GLY A 160 -0.13 6.59 0.02
CA GLY A 160 1.00 7.21 -0.68
C GLY A 160 2.29 7.07 0.10
N THR A 161 3.41 7.18 -0.62
CA THR A 161 4.76 7.13 -0.02
C THR A 161 5.56 8.35 -0.48
N ASP A 162 6.10 9.11 0.46
CA ASP A 162 6.95 10.28 0.22
C ASP A 162 8.14 10.28 1.18
N GLY A 163 9.35 10.49 0.67
CA GLY A 163 10.56 10.65 1.51
C GLY A 163 10.85 9.49 2.48
N GLY A 164 10.36 8.28 2.23
CA GLY A 164 10.48 7.13 3.14
C GLY A 164 9.40 7.04 4.22
N THR A 165 8.37 7.89 4.17
CA THR A 165 7.17 7.81 5.00
C THR A 165 6.01 7.34 4.15
N VAL A 166 5.28 6.34 4.64
CA VAL A 166 4.02 5.88 4.07
C VAL A 166 2.88 6.51 4.85
N SER A 167 1.90 7.06 4.14
CA SER A 167 0.68 7.67 4.69
C SER A 167 -0.54 6.97 4.11
N ALA A 168 -1.47 6.59 4.96
CA ALA A 168 -2.75 5.99 4.59
C ALA A 168 -3.90 6.83 5.16
N GLU A 169 -4.75 7.36 4.29
CA GLU A 169 -5.88 8.23 4.64
C GLU A 169 -7.22 7.54 4.37
N ASN A 170 -8.22 7.93 5.15
CA ASN A 170 -9.57 7.45 4.98
C ASN A 170 -10.17 7.85 3.62
N LEU A 171 -11.10 7.02 3.15
CA LEU A 171 -11.99 7.37 2.05
C LEU A 171 -13.23 8.09 2.60
N SER A 172 -14.03 8.69 1.71
CA SER A 172 -15.22 9.46 2.09
C SER A 172 -16.24 8.64 2.91
N TRP A 173 -16.31 7.33 2.71
CA TRP A 173 -17.29 6.45 3.34
C TRP A 173 -16.84 5.83 4.68
N ASN A 174 -15.54 5.87 5.03
CA ASN A 174 -15.00 5.28 6.26
C ASN A 174 -14.21 6.26 7.14
N GLY A 175 -14.34 7.57 6.90
CA GLY A 175 -13.69 8.57 7.73
C GLY A 175 -14.26 8.68 9.15
N SER A 176 -15.57 8.48 9.31
CA SER A 176 -16.22 8.57 10.62
C SER A 176 -16.26 7.22 11.33
N VAL A 177 -15.58 7.12 12.48
CA VAL A 177 -15.51 5.91 13.30
C VAL A 177 -15.86 6.28 14.73
N ALA A 178 -16.95 5.71 15.26
CA ALA A 178 -17.39 5.98 16.62
C ALA A 178 -16.41 5.42 17.66
N ASN A 179 -16.44 5.95 18.89
CA ASN A 179 -15.61 5.47 20.00
C ASN A 179 -15.65 3.94 20.13
N GLY A 180 -14.46 3.33 20.25
CA GLY A 180 -14.31 1.88 20.41
C GLY A 180 -14.59 1.07 19.14
N GLN A 181 -15.07 1.70 18.06
CA GLN A 181 -15.25 1.05 16.77
C GLN A 181 -13.95 1.06 15.97
N SER A 182 -13.91 0.19 14.96
CA SER A 182 -12.74 0.05 14.10
C SER A 182 -13.11 -0.02 12.63
N VAL A 183 -12.18 0.43 11.81
CA VAL A 183 -12.18 0.22 10.36
C VAL A 183 -10.89 -0.48 9.96
N VAL A 184 -10.95 -1.23 8.85
CA VAL A 184 -9.81 -2.00 8.35
C VAL A 184 -9.54 -1.58 6.92
N PHE A 185 -8.27 -1.35 6.62
CA PHE A 185 -7.76 -1.23 5.27
C PHE A 185 -6.64 -2.24 5.06
N GLY A 186 -6.28 -2.49 3.81
CA GLY A 186 -5.23 -3.44 3.50
C GLY A 186 -4.56 -3.16 2.18
N PHE A 187 -3.48 -3.92 1.94
CA PHE A 187 -2.67 -3.79 0.75
C PHE A 187 -1.90 -5.08 0.46
N THR A 188 -1.57 -5.25 -0.83
CA THR A 188 -0.58 -6.22 -1.30
C THR A 188 0.63 -5.48 -1.82
N GLY A 189 1.77 -6.14 -1.75
CA GLY A 189 3.04 -5.51 -2.02
C GLY A 189 4.13 -6.48 -2.42
N SER A 190 5.24 -5.91 -2.87
CA SER A 190 6.49 -6.61 -3.15
C SER A 190 7.32 -6.71 -1.87
N ALA A 191 8.03 -7.83 -1.71
CA ALA A 191 8.89 -8.07 -0.56
C ALA A 191 10.22 -8.71 -1.00
N GLU A 192 11.33 -8.11 -0.56
CA GLU A 192 12.67 -8.66 -0.71
C GLU A 192 13.05 -9.53 0.50
N GLY A 193 13.52 -10.74 0.25
CA GLY A 193 13.93 -11.67 1.31
C GLY A 193 12.84 -11.87 2.37
N ASP A 194 13.21 -11.66 3.64
CA ASP A 194 12.30 -11.77 4.79
C ASP A 194 11.69 -10.42 5.22
N ALA A 195 11.82 -9.35 4.43
CA ALA A 195 11.38 -7.99 4.81
C ALA A 195 9.90 -7.91 5.22
N ALA A 196 9.04 -8.79 4.67
CA ALA A 196 7.62 -8.85 5.00
C ALA A 196 7.34 -9.14 6.49
N ARG A 197 8.28 -9.79 7.20
CA ARG A 197 8.17 -10.10 8.63
C ARG A 197 8.49 -8.93 9.54
N THR A 198 9.05 -7.85 9.00
CA THR A 198 9.30 -6.63 9.77
C THR A 198 8.01 -5.87 9.96
N VAL A 199 7.57 -5.75 11.22
CA VAL A 199 6.35 -5.03 11.58
C VAL A 199 6.67 -3.54 11.78
N PRO A 200 6.11 -2.62 10.97
CA PRO A 200 6.33 -1.19 11.15
C PRO A 200 5.58 -0.67 12.38
N GLN A 201 6.11 0.38 12.99
CA GLN A 201 5.41 1.13 14.03
C GLN A 201 4.46 2.12 13.36
N LEU A 202 3.16 1.99 13.64
CA LEU A 202 2.13 2.85 13.10
C LEU A 202 1.82 4.02 14.04
N ARG A 203 1.56 5.19 13.47
CA ARG A 203 0.98 6.35 14.17
C ARG A 203 -0.36 6.66 13.55
N CYS A 204 -1.38 6.86 14.38
CA CYS A 204 -2.70 7.27 13.93
C CYS A 204 -3.02 8.67 14.47
N THR A 205 -3.52 9.53 13.59
CA THR A 205 -3.95 10.90 13.90
C THR A 205 -5.29 11.18 13.26
N GLN A 206 -6.09 12.02 13.90
CA GLN A 206 -7.31 12.54 13.30
C GLN A 206 -6.96 13.60 12.25
N THR A 207 -7.60 13.56 11.09
CA THR A 207 -7.56 14.64 10.10
C THR A 207 -8.68 15.65 10.39
N ARG A 208 -8.57 16.86 9.84
CA ARG A 208 -9.57 17.92 10.06
C ARG A 208 -10.67 17.91 9.01
#